data_AF-A0A9P6LX96-F1
#
_entry.id   AF-A0A9P6LX96-F1
#
_cell.length_a   1.000
_cell.length_b   1.000
_cell.length_c   1.000
_cell.angle_alpha   90.00
_cell.angle_beta   90.00
_cell.angle_gamma   90.00
#
_symmetry.space_group_name_H-M   'P 1'
#
loop_
_entity.id
_entity.type
_entity.pdbx_description
1 polymer ?
#
loop_
_entity_poly.entity_id
_entity_poly.type
_entity_poly.pdbx_seq_one_letter_code
_entity_poly.pdbx_strand_id
1 'polypeptide(L)'
;MDAELSLIMANQALCGPGKLVYDPFVGTGSFLMTCAHFGAMTVGSDIDGRQIRGKGKASIQSNCEQYDLKGRVLDALVFDVCHAPWRRFKGGLFDAIVTDPPYGVRAGAKTLGRKDPAKQATEPRMAVEEGVHAHLLPDYVPPTKPYEMSEVVADLLMFAVKNLVRGGRLVYWLPTVTEDYTIDDLPTHPCMELVANCEQAFGQWSRRLITMEKVADWDGEAALGPPTGDMNKSTTDPKRQGHFGFRDRYFAFSTVENAKRKKELKEAYQKGGPEGVAAYMRSLEEKKKLLQQQQEQEEQGLQSL
;
A
#
# COMPACT_ATOMS: atom_id res chain seq x y z
N MET A 1 0.59 -9.29 -4.25
CA MET A 1 0.79 -9.51 -2.80
C MET A 1 1.00 -11.00 -2.55
N ASP A 2 1.69 -11.38 -1.47
CA ASP A 2 1.74 -12.77 -1.03
C ASP A 2 0.33 -13.31 -0.71
N ALA A 3 0.05 -14.58 -1.02
CA ALA A 3 -1.30 -15.14 -0.93
C ALA A 3 -1.78 -15.26 0.52
N GLU A 4 -0.91 -15.69 1.43
CA GLU A 4 -1.23 -15.86 2.86
C GLU A 4 -1.52 -14.51 3.51
N LEU A 5 -0.66 -13.52 3.26
CA LEU A 5 -0.88 -12.17 3.77
C LEU A 5 -2.17 -11.56 3.21
N SER A 6 -2.51 -11.83 1.95
CA SER A 6 -3.75 -11.36 1.35
C SER A 6 -5.00 -12.00 1.98
N LEU A 7 -4.90 -13.24 2.46
CA LEU A 7 -5.98 -13.91 3.21
C LEU A 7 -6.10 -13.35 4.63
N ILE A 8 -4.97 -13.07 5.30
CA ILE A 8 -4.96 -12.41 6.62
C ILE A 8 -5.64 -11.04 6.53
N MET A 9 -5.33 -10.25 5.50
CA MET A 9 -5.97 -8.95 5.29
C MET A 9 -7.49 -9.07 5.06
N ALA A 10 -7.92 -10.04 4.25
CA ALA A 10 -9.35 -10.30 4.02
C ALA A 10 -10.08 -10.69 5.31
N ASN A 11 -9.43 -11.46 6.20
CA ASN A 11 -9.96 -11.76 7.53
C ASN A 11 -10.03 -10.51 8.43
N GLN A 12 -8.98 -9.68 8.48
CA GLN A 12 -9.00 -8.44 9.27
C GLN A 12 -10.08 -7.47 8.78
N ALA A 13 -10.36 -7.47 7.48
CA ALA A 13 -11.44 -6.72 6.83
C ALA A 13 -12.84 -7.31 7.08
N LEU A 14 -12.91 -8.49 7.71
CA LEU A 14 -14.14 -9.26 7.92
C LEU A 14 -14.87 -9.56 6.61
N CYS A 15 -14.15 -9.87 5.54
CA CYS A 15 -14.75 -10.22 4.25
C CYS A 15 -15.69 -11.42 4.38
N GLY A 16 -16.80 -11.40 3.63
CA GLY A 16 -17.82 -12.44 3.73
C GLY A 16 -18.95 -12.25 2.72
N PRO A 17 -19.86 -13.23 2.59
CA PRO A 17 -21.04 -13.11 1.73
C PRO A 17 -21.87 -11.86 2.05
N GLY A 18 -22.35 -11.18 1.00
CA GLY A 18 -23.17 -9.98 1.12
C GLY A 18 -22.39 -8.68 1.30
N LYS A 19 -21.06 -8.74 1.44
CA LYS A 19 -20.20 -7.54 1.58
C LYS A 19 -19.63 -7.07 0.26
N LEU A 20 -19.51 -5.76 0.09
CA LEU A 20 -18.81 -5.11 -1.01
C LEU A 20 -17.45 -4.58 -0.53
N VAL A 21 -16.37 -5.14 -1.10
CA VAL A 21 -14.99 -4.82 -0.75
C VAL A 21 -14.32 -4.06 -1.89
N TYR A 22 -13.57 -3.03 -1.55
CA TYR A 22 -12.88 -2.19 -2.53
C TYR A 22 -11.37 -2.17 -2.34
N ASP A 23 -10.64 -2.30 -3.44
CA ASP A 23 -9.18 -2.10 -3.50
C ASP A 23 -8.83 -0.88 -4.36
N PRO A 24 -8.48 0.28 -3.77
CA PRO A 24 -8.14 1.49 -4.51
C PRO A 24 -6.81 1.46 -5.27
N PHE A 25 -5.97 0.45 -5.04
CA PHE A 25 -4.68 0.26 -5.69
C PHE A 25 -4.52 -1.19 -6.18
N VAL A 26 -5.43 -1.60 -7.04
CA VAL A 26 -5.69 -3.02 -7.34
C VAL A 26 -4.52 -3.76 -7.95
N GLY A 27 -3.67 -3.09 -8.74
CA GLY A 27 -2.56 -3.73 -9.45
C GLY A 27 -3.02 -4.96 -10.24
N THR A 28 -2.52 -6.14 -9.86
CA THR A 28 -2.87 -7.44 -10.48
C THR A 28 -4.04 -8.17 -9.82
N GLY A 29 -4.74 -7.54 -8.87
CA GLY A 29 -5.99 -8.04 -8.29
C GLY A 29 -5.85 -9.06 -7.16
N SER A 30 -4.70 -9.16 -6.48
CA SER A 30 -4.51 -10.15 -5.39
C SER A 30 -5.61 -10.06 -4.31
N PHE A 31 -5.93 -8.84 -3.83
CA PHE A 31 -6.94 -8.66 -2.78
C PHE A 31 -8.37 -8.89 -3.26
N LEU A 32 -8.65 -8.64 -4.54
CA LEU A 32 -9.94 -9.02 -5.14
C LEU A 32 -10.14 -10.53 -5.03
N MET A 33 -9.12 -11.32 -5.38
CA MET A 33 -9.22 -12.78 -5.33
C MET A 33 -9.40 -13.28 -3.89
N THR A 34 -8.60 -12.81 -2.93
CA THR A 34 -8.70 -13.31 -1.55
C THR A 34 -9.97 -12.86 -0.84
N CYS A 35 -10.44 -11.63 -1.06
CA CYS A 35 -11.71 -11.20 -0.49
C CYS A 35 -12.90 -11.94 -1.13
N ALA A 36 -12.87 -12.16 -2.45
CA ALA A 36 -13.88 -12.93 -3.15
C ALA A 36 -13.90 -14.41 -2.73
N HIS A 37 -12.74 -14.98 -2.38
CA HIS A 37 -12.64 -16.34 -1.82
C HIS A 37 -13.45 -16.50 -0.52
N PHE A 38 -13.43 -15.49 0.37
CA PHE A 38 -14.29 -15.44 1.56
C PHE A 38 -15.77 -15.13 1.25
N GLY A 39 -16.09 -14.88 -0.02
CA GLY A 39 -17.44 -14.74 -0.51
C GLY A 39 -17.92 -13.31 -0.71
N ALA A 40 -17.09 -12.30 -0.45
CA ALA A 40 -17.41 -10.90 -0.74
C ALA A 40 -17.52 -10.64 -2.25
N MET A 41 -18.29 -9.62 -2.60
CA MET A 41 -18.21 -8.99 -3.91
C MET A 41 -17.08 -7.97 -3.89
N THR A 42 -16.24 -7.95 -4.91
CA THR A 42 -15.02 -7.13 -4.92
C THR A 42 -14.94 -6.26 -6.14
N VAL A 43 -14.55 -5.00 -5.95
CA VAL A 43 -14.23 -4.07 -7.04
C VAL A 43 -12.88 -3.44 -6.76
N GLY A 44 -12.10 -3.17 -7.81
CA GLY A 44 -10.79 -2.53 -7.67
C GLY A 44 -10.66 -1.31 -8.55
N SER A 45 -9.66 -0.47 -8.28
CA SER A 45 -9.21 0.56 -9.21
C SER A 45 -7.71 0.73 -9.21
N ASP A 46 -7.16 1.23 -10.31
CA ASP A 46 -5.77 1.69 -10.38
C ASP A 46 -5.70 2.91 -11.31
N ILE A 47 -4.75 3.81 -11.04
CA ILE A 47 -4.44 4.89 -11.98
C ILE A 47 -3.78 4.35 -13.26
N ASP A 48 -3.11 3.19 -13.16
CA ASP A 48 -2.45 2.53 -14.28
C ASP A 48 -3.16 1.23 -14.68
N GLY A 49 -4.01 1.34 -15.71
CA GLY A 49 -4.73 0.19 -16.27
C GLY A 49 -3.86 -0.90 -16.90
N ARG A 50 -2.53 -0.73 -17.02
CA ARG A 50 -1.65 -1.78 -17.57
C ARG A 50 -1.62 -3.01 -16.68
N GLN A 51 -1.60 -2.85 -15.36
CA GLN A 51 -1.59 -3.99 -14.43
C GLN A 51 -2.93 -4.73 -14.43
N ILE A 52 -4.03 -3.98 -14.51
CA ILE A 52 -5.40 -4.51 -14.64
C ILE A 52 -5.55 -5.38 -15.89
N ARG A 53 -5.09 -4.88 -17.05
CA ARG A 53 -5.13 -5.63 -18.32
C ARG A 53 -4.26 -6.89 -18.30
N GLY A 54 -3.21 -6.90 -17.48
CA GLY A 54 -2.28 -8.01 -17.37
C GLY A 54 -1.35 -8.16 -18.58
N LYS A 55 -0.72 -9.33 -18.70
CA LYS A 55 0.27 -9.64 -19.73
C LYS A 55 0.03 -11.02 -20.33
N GLY A 56 -0.17 -11.09 -21.65
CA GLY A 56 -0.39 -12.34 -22.35
C GLY A 56 -1.70 -13.00 -21.89
N LYS A 57 -1.61 -14.23 -21.36
CA LYS A 57 -2.76 -14.97 -20.83
C LYS A 57 -3.06 -14.71 -19.34
N ALA A 58 -2.22 -13.92 -18.66
CA ALA A 58 -2.37 -13.62 -17.24
C ALA A 58 -3.02 -12.25 -17.05
N SER A 59 -4.22 -12.23 -16.48
CA SER A 59 -5.00 -11.04 -16.15
C SER A 59 -5.85 -11.27 -14.88
N ILE A 60 -6.48 -10.21 -14.37
CA ILE A 60 -7.47 -10.34 -13.29
C ILE A 60 -8.59 -11.31 -13.72
N GLN A 61 -9.05 -11.20 -14.97
CA GLN A 61 -10.08 -12.08 -15.50
C GLN A 61 -9.64 -13.56 -15.50
N SER A 62 -8.45 -13.88 -16.02
CA SER A 62 -7.96 -15.27 -16.03
C SER A 62 -7.81 -15.84 -14.63
N ASN A 63 -7.40 -15.01 -13.66
CA ASN A 63 -7.32 -15.40 -12.24
C ASN A 63 -8.72 -15.72 -11.69
N CYS A 64 -9.73 -14.90 -11.99
CA CYS A 64 -11.11 -15.20 -11.60
C CYS A 64 -11.61 -16.54 -12.15
N GLU A 65 -11.21 -16.90 -13.38
CA GLU A 65 -11.58 -18.19 -13.96
C GLU A 65 -10.85 -19.35 -13.29
N GLN A 66 -9.55 -19.19 -13.05
CA GLN A 66 -8.71 -20.21 -12.44
C GLN A 66 -9.16 -20.55 -11.02
N TYR A 67 -9.59 -19.55 -10.24
CA TYR A 67 -10.00 -19.73 -8.84
C TYR A 67 -11.51 -19.91 -8.65
N ASP A 68 -12.28 -20.01 -9.73
CA ASP A 68 -13.75 -20.11 -9.69
C ASP A 68 -14.43 -18.96 -8.91
N LEU A 69 -13.96 -17.74 -9.14
CA LEU A 69 -14.45 -16.51 -8.49
C LEU A 69 -15.31 -15.65 -9.41
N LYS A 70 -15.75 -16.21 -10.55
CA LYS A 70 -16.62 -15.52 -11.51
C LYS A 70 -17.91 -15.09 -10.81
N GLY A 71 -18.33 -13.84 -11.02
CA GLY A 71 -19.53 -13.26 -10.40
C GLY A 71 -19.32 -12.67 -9.00
N ARG A 72 -18.15 -12.88 -8.36
CA ARG A 72 -17.77 -12.19 -7.12
C ARG A 72 -16.83 -11.02 -7.37
N VAL A 73 -15.88 -11.18 -8.28
CA VAL A 73 -15.05 -10.06 -8.75
C VAL A 73 -15.85 -9.29 -9.79
N LEU A 74 -16.34 -8.10 -9.42
CA LEU A 74 -17.25 -7.29 -10.22
C LEU A 74 -16.53 -6.60 -11.37
N ASP A 75 -15.47 -5.83 -11.06
CA ASP A 75 -14.67 -5.12 -12.05
C ASP A 75 -13.36 -4.57 -11.47
N ALA A 76 -12.46 -4.14 -12.35
CA ALA A 76 -11.27 -3.36 -12.03
C ALA A 76 -11.20 -2.10 -12.93
N LEU A 77 -11.38 -0.94 -12.31
CA LEU A 77 -11.60 0.35 -12.97
C LEU A 77 -10.30 1.16 -13.11
N VAL A 78 -10.23 2.04 -14.11
CA VAL A 78 -9.06 2.90 -14.32
C VAL A 78 -9.39 4.34 -13.95
N PHE A 79 -8.87 4.82 -12.82
CA PHE A 79 -8.95 6.22 -12.38
C PHE A 79 -7.97 6.50 -11.24
N ASP A 80 -7.73 7.78 -10.97
CA ASP A 80 -6.98 8.21 -9.78
C ASP A 80 -7.91 8.23 -8.54
N VAL A 81 -7.54 7.52 -7.48
CA VAL A 81 -8.31 7.44 -6.23
C VAL A 81 -8.57 8.81 -5.59
N CYS A 82 -7.66 9.78 -5.79
CA CYS A 82 -7.82 11.16 -5.30
C CYS A 82 -9.01 11.87 -5.97
N HIS A 83 -9.41 11.39 -7.16
CA HIS A 83 -10.50 11.90 -7.98
C HIS A 83 -11.51 10.81 -8.30
N ALA A 84 -11.74 9.89 -7.36
CA ALA A 84 -12.56 8.71 -7.60
C ALA A 84 -14.02 9.07 -7.95
N PRO A 85 -14.64 8.39 -8.93
CA PRO A 85 -15.99 8.69 -9.41
C PRO A 85 -17.11 8.10 -8.53
N TRP A 86 -16.79 7.71 -7.29
CA TRP A 86 -17.75 7.06 -6.40
C TRP A 86 -18.81 8.05 -5.91
N ARG A 87 -20.07 7.78 -6.27
CA ARG A 87 -21.22 8.50 -5.71
C ARG A 87 -21.18 8.44 -4.18
N ARG A 88 -21.50 9.54 -3.51
CA ARG A 88 -21.62 9.59 -2.06
C ARG A 88 -22.97 9.05 -1.63
N PHE A 89 -22.96 8.06 -0.75
CA PHE A 89 -24.15 7.49 -0.13
C PHE A 89 -24.13 7.82 1.36
N LYS A 90 -25.30 8.23 1.88
CA LYS A 90 -25.47 8.39 3.32
C LYS A 90 -25.32 7.01 3.97
N GLY A 91 -24.41 6.89 4.92
CA GLY A 91 -24.08 5.63 5.57
C GLY A 91 -23.00 4.79 4.87
N GLY A 92 -22.36 5.30 3.81
CA GLY A 92 -21.25 4.60 3.13
C GLY A 92 -21.68 3.70 1.97
N LEU A 93 -20.70 3.19 1.24
CA LEU A 93 -20.84 2.31 0.08
C LEU A 93 -20.14 0.96 0.26
N PHE A 94 -18.95 0.95 0.87
CA PHE A 94 -18.12 -0.25 0.99
C PHE A 94 -18.15 -0.81 2.41
N ASP A 95 -18.23 -2.13 2.52
CA ASP A 95 -18.11 -2.85 3.80
C ASP A 95 -16.65 -2.95 4.24
N ALA A 96 -15.71 -2.99 3.29
CA ALA A 96 -14.30 -2.91 3.60
C ALA A 96 -13.50 -2.28 2.44
N ILE A 97 -12.35 -1.71 2.81
CA ILE A 97 -11.33 -1.25 1.89
C ILE A 97 -10.05 -2.01 2.24
N VAL A 98 -9.48 -2.73 1.27
CA VAL A 98 -8.31 -3.59 1.49
C VAL A 98 -7.28 -3.28 0.42
N THR A 99 -6.07 -2.85 0.81
CA THR A 99 -5.11 -2.38 -0.19
C THR A 99 -3.64 -2.38 0.25
N ASP A 100 -2.74 -2.34 -0.72
CA ASP A 100 -1.30 -2.18 -0.54
C ASP A 100 -0.86 -0.94 -1.35
N PRO A 101 -0.89 0.27 -0.76
CA PRO A 101 -0.64 1.49 -1.49
C PRO A 101 0.78 1.53 -2.08
N PRO A 102 1.02 2.23 -3.19
CA PRO A 102 2.33 2.23 -3.84
C PRO A 102 3.39 2.94 -2.98
N TYR A 103 4.42 2.23 -2.50
CA TYR A 103 5.47 2.80 -1.62
C TYR A 103 6.45 3.79 -2.31
N GLY A 104 6.28 4.05 -3.61
CA GLY A 104 7.20 4.87 -4.40
C GLY A 104 8.52 4.18 -4.81
N VAL A 105 8.78 2.94 -4.35
CA VAL A 105 10.02 2.20 -4.62
C VAL A 105 9.95 1.39 -5.92
N ARG A 106 9.02 0.42 -5.99
CA ARG A 106 8.82 -0.46 -7.16
C ARG A 106 7.73 0.05 -8.09
N ALA A 107 6.63 0.51 -7.51
CA ALA A 107 5.58 1.24 -8.19
C ALA A 107 5.69 2.72 -7.81
N GLY A 108 5.76 3.59 -8.81
CA GLY A 108 5.79 5.04 -8.57
C GLY A 108 4.41 5.50 -8.12
N ALA A 109 4.30 5.95 -6.87
CA ALA A 109 3.11 6.60 -6.36
C ALA A 109 2.82 7.87 -7.17
N LYS A 110 1.62 7.93 -7.76
CA LYS A 110 1.23 9.00 -8.67
C LYS A 110 -0.22 9.39 -8.42
N THR A 111 -0.46 10.68 -8.60
CA THR A 111 -1.79 11.28 -8.69
C THR A 111 -1.81 12.21 -9.90
N LEU A 112 -2.99 12.55 -10.39
CA LEU A 112 -3.20 13.50 -11.46
C LEU A 112 -2.66 14.88 -11.07
N GLY A 113 -2.06 15.56 -12.04
CA GLY A 113 -1.54 16.91 -11.87
C GLY A 113 -0.16 17.08 -12.49
N ARG A 114 0.33 18.32 -12.49
CA ARG A 114 1.67 18.64 -12.96
C ARG A 114 2.66 18.77 -11.81
N LYS A 115 3.90 18.32 -12.08
CA LYS A 115 5.04 18.50 -11.17
C LYS A 115 5.32 19.96 -10.84
N ASP A 116 5.10 20.83 -11.81
CA ASP A 116 5.24 22.28 -11.68
C ASP A 116 3.83 22.88 -11.52
N PRO A 117 3.46 23.34 -10.31
CA PRO A 117 2.15 23.92 -10.06
C PRO A 117 1.83 25.12 -10.96
N ALA A 118 2.84 25.91 -11.36
CA ALA A 118 2.65 27.06 -12.24
C ALA A 118 2.22 26.64 -13.66
N LYS A 119 2.46 25.38 -14.05
CA LYS A 119 2.01 24.80 -15.31
C LYS A 119 0.66 24.13 -15.21
N GLN A 120 0.06 24.02 -14.02
CA GLN A 120 -1.25 23.43 -13.86
C GLN A 120 -2.28 24.28 -14.61
N ALA A 121 -3.01 23.66 -15.53
CA ALA A 121 -4.05 24.38 -16.26
C ALA A 121 -5.30 24.45 -15.38
N THR A 122 -5.87 25.63 -15.24
CA THR A 122 -7.20 25.83 -14.62
C THR A 122 -8.33 25.56 -15.62
N GLU A 123 -8.05 25.73 -16.90
CA GLU A 123 -8.99 25.51 -18.00
C GLU A 123 -8.53 24.37 -18.93
N PRO A 124 -9.46 23.65 -19.59
CA PRO A 124 -9.13 22.67 -20.61
C PRO A 124 -8.21 23.27 -21.69
N ARG A 125 -7.06 22.63 -21.93
CA ARG A 125 -6.14 23.09 -22.98
C ARG A 125 -6.68 22.75 -24.36
N MET A 126 -6.53 23.67 -25.30
CA MET A 126 -6.76 23.40 -26.71
C MET A 126 -5.58 22.62 -27.30
N ALA A 127 -5.87 21.64 -28.15
CA ALA A 127 -4.88 21.02 -29.01
C ALA A 127 -4.37 22.08 -30.01
N VAL A 128 -3.06 22.09 -30.24
CA VAL A 128 -2.37 23.15 -31.00
C VAL A 128 -2.88 23.24 -32.45
N GLU A 129 -3.39 22.14 -33.01
CA GLU A 129 -3.67 22.03 -34.44
C GLU A 129 -5.16 21.91 -34.81
N GLU A 130 -6.08 21.62 -33.87
CA GLU A 130 -7.44 21.18 -34.26
C GLU A 130 -8.61 21.94 -33.62
N GLY A 131 -8.40 22.94 -32.77
CA GLY A 131 -9.52 23.62 -32.08
C GLY A 131 -10.37 22.68 -31.21
N VAL A 132 -9.87 21.46 -30.96
CA VAL A 132 -10.43 20.45 -30.06
C VAL A 132 -9.69 20.54 -28.72
N HIS A 133 -10.37 20.29 -27.61
CA HIS A 133 -9.68 20.22 -26.31
C HIS A 133 -8.74 19.01 -26.28
N ALA A 134 -7.51 19.20 -25.81
CA ALA A 134 -6.45 18.19 -25.77
C ALA A 134 -6.88 16.90 -25.06
N HIS A 135 -7.75 16.98 -24.04
CA HIS A 135 -8.23 15.82 -23.29
C HIS A 135 -9.20 14.91 -24.08
N LEU A 136 -9.70 15.37 -25.23
CA LEU A 136 -10.56 14.60 -26.12
C LEU A 136 -9.76 13.84 -27.18
N LEU A 137 -8.45 14.09 -27.29
CA LEU A 137 -7.61 13.39 -28.26
C LEU A 137 -7.43 11.91 -27.85
N PRO A 138 -7.47 10.97 -28.80
CA PRO A 138 -7.36 9.53 -28.50
C PRO A 138 -6.05 9.12 -27.80
N ASP A 139 -4.97 9.86 -28.04
CA ASP A 139 -3.64 9.63 -27.48
C ASP A 139 -3.35 10.49 -26.24
N TYR A 140 -4.35 11.22 -25.74
CA TYR A 140 -4.19 12.04 -24.55
C TYR A 140 -3.87 11.20 -23.33
N VAL A 141 -2.70 11.48 -22.74
CA VAL A 141 -2.30 10.92 -21.44
C VAL A 141 -2.38 12.03 -20.39
N PRO A 142 -3.26 11.90 -19.38
CA PRO A 142 -3.33 12.86 -18.29
C PRO A 142 -1.97 13.03 -17.59
N PRO A 143 -1.52 14.26 -17.31
CA PRO A 143 -0.29 14.47 -16.58
C PRO A 143 -0.41 13.94 -15.15
N THR A 144 0.68 13.36 -14.66
CA THR A 144 0.78 12.86 -13.28
C THR A 144 1.95 13.52 -12.55
N LYS A 145 1.78 13.69 -11.24
CA LYS A 145 2.81 14.15 -10.31
C LYS A 145 3.15 13.03 -9.30
N PRO A 146 4.34 13.08 -8.67
CA PRO A 146 4.65 12.23 -7.54
C PRO A 146 3.58 12.38 -6.45
N TYR A 147 3.25 11.27 -5.80
CA TYR A 147 2.30 11.21 -4.70
C TYR A 147 3.05 10.73 -3.47
N GLU A 148 3.17 11.58 -2.45
CA GLU A 148 3.99 11.27 -1.28
C GLU A 148 3.26 10.29 -0.36
N MET A 149 3.99 9.41 0.36
CA MET A 149 3.36 8.36 1.16
C MET A 149 2.46 8.89 2.27
N SER A 150 2.84 9.98 2.93
CA SER A 150 1.98 10.61 3.94
C SER A 150 0.69 11.17 3.33
N GLU A 151 0.76 11.73 2.12
CA GLU A 151 -0.42 12.17 1.38
C GLU A 151 -1.31 10.97 1.00
N VAL A 152 -0.72 9.88 0.51
CA VAL A 152 -1.44 8.64 0.16
C VAL A 152 -2.21 8.10 1.36
N VAL A 153 -1.57 8.01 2.52
CA VAL A 153 -2.19 7.42 3.72
C VAL A 153 -3.27 8.35 4.27
N ALA A 154 -3.04 9.68 4.28
CA ALA A 154 -4.04 10.66 4.70
C ALA A 154 -5.27 10.67 3.80
N ASP A 155 -5.08 10.66 2.48
CA ASP A 155 -6.17 10.60 1.51
C ASP A 155 -6.90 9.26 1.54
N LEU A 156 -6.19 8.15 1.75
CA LEU A 156 -6.78 6.83 1.93
C LEU A 156 -7.67 6.78 3.18
N LEU A 157 -7.21 7.36 4.30
CA LEU A 157 -8.02 7.48 5.51
C LEU A 157 -9.27 8.33 5.26
N MET A 158 -9.14 9.49 4.64
CA MET A 158 -10.30 10.33 4.32
C MET A 158 -11.23 9.67 3.32
N PHE A 159 -10.70 8.92 2.37
CA PHE A 159 -11.49 8.11 1.46
C PHE A 159 -12.29 7.09 2.26
N ALA A 160 -11.66 6.35 3.18
CA ALA A 160 -12.35 5.39 4.03
C ALA A 160 -13.43 6.03 4.91
N VAL A 161 -13.15 7.16 5.56
CA VAL A 161 -14.13 7.95 6.34
C VAL A 161 -15.38 8.25 5.49
N LYS A 162 -15.18 8.70 4.25
CA LYS A 162 -16.26 9.08 3.34
C LYS A 162 -17.02 7.89 2.76
N ASN A 163 -16.36 6.74 2.61
CA ASN A 163 -16.83 5.64 1.78
C ASN A 163 -17.24 4.38 2.53
N LEU A 164 -16.65 4.11 3.69
CA LEU A 164 -16.99 2.92 4.47
C LEU A 164 -18.38 3.06 5.08
N VAL A 165 -19.07 1.94 5.21
CA VAL A 165 -20.21 1.83 6.12
C VAL A 165 -19.75 1.83 7.57
N ARG A 166 -20.64 2.14 8.51
CA ARG A 166 -20.34 2.01 9.95
C ARG A 166 -20.06 0.54 10.29
N GLY A 167 -19.01 0.28 11.07
CA GLY A 167 -18.46 -1.06 11.32
C GLY A 167 -17.61 -1.62 10.17
N GLY A 168 -17.55 -0.92 9.03
CA GLY A 168 -16.67 -1.29 7.93
C GLY A 168 -15.21 -0.98 8.24
N ARG A 169 -14.28 -1.70 7.58
CA ARG A 169 -12.85 -1.64 7.91
C ARG A 169 -11.97 -1.17 6.77
N LEU A 170 -11.01 -0.32 7.09
CA LEU A 170 -9.87 0.01 6.25
C LEU A 170 -8.68 -0.85 6.68
N VAL A 171 -8.15 -1.65 5.76
CA VAL A 171 -7.02 -2.55 5.98
C VAL A 171 -5.93 -2.24 4.95
N TYR A 172 -4.77 -1.78 5.39
CA TYR A 172 -3.71 -1.37 4.48
C TYR A 172 -2.31 -1.64 5.01
N TRP A 173 -1.35 -1.73 4.10
CA TRP A 173 0.07 -1.76 4.45
C TRP A 173 0.70 -0.38 4.48
N LEU A 174 1.46 -0.12 5.54
CA LEU A 174 2.23 1.10 5.72
C LEU A 174 3.74 0.77 5.76
N PRO A 175 4.54 1.21 4.78
CA PRO A 175 5.99 1.09 4.86
C PRO A 175 6.56 2.11 5.86
N THR A 176 7.47 1.68 6.72
CA THR A 176 8.02 2.49 7.82
C THR A 176 9.51 2.23 7.99
N VAL A 177 10.27 3.25 8.37
CA VAL A 177 11.64 3.06 8.88
C VAL A 177 11.55 2.62 10.34
N THR A 178 12.19 1.49 10.65
CA THR A 178 12.03 0.79 11.95
C THR A 178 12.39 1.68 13.13
N GLU A 179 13.48 2.44 13.03
CA GLU A 179 13.98 3.31 14.11
C GLU A 179 13.17 4.60 14.28
N ASP A 180 12.49 5.04 13.21
CA ASP A 180 11.78 6.33 13.20
C ASP A 180 10.30 6.17 13.57
N TYR A 181 9.73 4.98 13.32
CA TYR A 181 8.30 4.75 13.47
C TYR A 181 7.82 4.91 14.90
N THR A 182 6.72 5.65 15.05
CA THR A 182 5.91 5.66 16.27
C THR A 182 4.43 5.47 15.91
N ILE A 183 3.62 5.02 16.87
CA ILE A 183 2.17 4.86 16.62
C ILE A 183 1.50 6.19 16.24
N ASP A 184 2.06 7.31 16.69
CA ASP A 184 1.61 8.67 16.40
C ASP A 184 1.82 9.08 14.94
N ASP A 185 2.58 8.29 14.18
CA ASP A 185 2.74 8.49 12.73
C ASP A 185 1.47 8.11 11.95
N LEU A 186 0.56 7.33 12.54
CA LEU A 186 -0.70 6.96 11.89
C LEU A 186 -1.65 8.15 11.87
N PRO A 187 -2.22 8.52 10.70
CA PRO A 187 -3.24 9.56 10.68
C PRO A 187 -4.49 9.08 11.41
N THR A 188 -5.15 10.03 12.10
CA THR A 188 -6.33 9.78 12.94
C THR A 188 -7.53 10.58 12.44
N HIS A 189 -8.73 10.04 12.62
CA HIS A 189 -9.98 10.75 12.32
C HIS A 189 -11.06 10.34 13.32
N PRO A 190 -11.91 11.25 13.84
CA PRO A 190 -12.93 10.93 14.85
C PRO A 190 -13.90 9.80 14.46
N CYS A 191 -14.12 9.60 13.15
CA CYS A 191 -14.95 8.51 12.63
C CYS A 191 -14.24 7.15 12.53
N MET A 192 -12.93 7.05 12.80
CA MET A 192 -12.12 5.86 12.58
C MET A 192 -11.33 5.50 13.84
N GLU A 193 -11.41 4.25 14.26
CA GLU A 193 -10.62 3.73 15.39
C GLU A 193 -9.62 2.69 14.91
N LEU A 194 -8.42 2.70 15.48
CA LEU A 194 -7.40 1.69 15.23
C LEU A 194 -7.79 0.37 15.91
N VAL A 195 -7.89 -0.70 15.14
CA VAL A 195 -8.19 -2.06 15.63
C VAL A 195 -6.92 -2.89 15.77
N ALA A 196 -6.02 -2.81 14.78
CA ALA A 196 -4.79 -3.58 14.78
C ALA A 196 -3.64 -2.86 14.07
N ASN A 197 -2.42 -3.12 14.53
CA ASN A 197 -1.16 -2.65 13.97
C ASN A 197 -0.13 -3.79 14.07
N CYS A 198 -0.02 -4.59 13.01
CA CYS A 198 0.84 -5.77 12.99
C CYS A 198 2.11 -5.48 12.19
N GLU A 199 3.28 -5.67 12.78
CA GLU A 199 4.56 -5.42 12.12
C GLU A 199 5.07 -6.65 11.36
N GLN A 200 5.58 -6.42 10.14
CA GLN A 200 6.46 -7.34 9.44
C GLN A 200 7.81 -6.64 9.21
N ALA A 201 8.82 -7.08 9.95
CA ALA A 201 10.15 -6.48 9.96
C ALA A 201 11.05 -6.99 8.81
N PHE A 202 11.82 -6.08 8.22
CA PHE A 202 12.86 -6.37 7.21
C PHE A 202 14.23 -5.77 7.60
N GLY A 203 14.47 -5.59 8.90
CA GLY A 203 15.69 -4.98 9.42
C GLY A 203 15.57 -3.46 9.51
N GLN A 204 16.16 -2.73 8.56
CA GLN A 204 16.20 -1.25 8.59
C GLN A 204 14.85 -0.59 8.28
N TRP A 205 13.92 -1.36 7.72
CA TRP A 205 12.55 -0.93 7.48
C TRP A 205 11.60 -2.08 7.80
N SER A 206 10.37 -1.71 8.11
CA SER A 206 9.25 -2.62 8.33
C SER A 206 8.09 -2.21 7.43
N ARG A 207 7.16 -3.12 7.20
CA ARG A 207 5.80 -2.72 6.80
C ARG A 207 4.83 -3.15 7.87
N ARG A 208 3.83 -2.31 8.12
CA ARG A 208 2.83 -2.52 9.15
C ARG A 208 1.47 -2.73 8.52
N LEU A 209 0.81 -3.81 8.88
CA LEU A 209 -0.58 -4.06 8.53
C LEU A 209 -1.46 -3.30 9.51
N ILE A 210 -2.07 -2.24 9.02
CA ILE A 210 -2.93 -1.36 9.80
C ILE A 210 -4.37 -1.68 9.48
N THR A 211 -5.17 -1.93 10.53
CA THR A 211 -6.62 -2.10 10.42
C THR A 211 -7.32 -1.06 11.27
N MET A 212 -8.21 -0.30 10.64
CA MET A 212 -9.05 0.71 11.27
C MET A 212 -10.52 0.42 11.00
N GLU A 213 -11.40 0.65 11.97
CA GLU A 213 -12.84 0.45 11.87
C GLU A 213 -13.58 1.79 11.92
N LYS A 214 -14.61 1.94 11.08
CA LYS A 214 -15.44 3.14 11.07
C LYS A 214 -16.48 3.09 12.18
N VAL A 215 -16.34 3.95 13.18
CA VAL A 215 -17.19 3.95 14.39
C VAL A 215 -18.31 4.98 14.38
N ALA A 216 -18.21 6.01 13.53
CA ALA A 216 -19.20 7.06 13.39
C ALA A 216 -19.43 7.44 11.92
N ASP A 217 -20.61 7.99 11.64
CA ASP A 217 -20.91 8.57 10.33
C ASP A 217 -20.16 9.88 10.13
N TRP A 218 -19.83 10.21 8.88
CA TRP A 218 -19.23 11.47 8.50
C TRP A 218 -20.34 12.42 8.00
N ASP A 219 -20.47 13.56 8.64
CA ASP A 219 -21.51 14.57 8.38
C ASP A 219 -21.07 15.70 7.44
N GLY A 220 -19.80 15.69 7.00
CA GLY A 220 -19.28 16.63 6.01
C GLY A 220 -18.53 17.83 6.57
N GLU A 221 -18.46 17.98 7.91
CA GLU A 221 -17.79 19.14 8.56
C GLU A 221 -16.46 18.78 9.25
N ALA A 222 -16.26 17.52 9.63
CA ALA A 222 -15.00 17.10 10.27
C ALA A 222 -13.85 17.01 9.25
N ALA A 223 -12.82 17.84 9.45
CA ALA A 223 -11.51 17.67 8.83
C ALA A 223 -10.74 16.51 9.49
N LEU A 224 -9.66 16.03 8.85
CA LEU A 224 -8.68 15.19 9.54
C LEU A 224 -8.27 15.88 10.85
N GLY A 225 -8.43 15.16 11.96
CA GLY A 225 -7.85 15.63 13.22
C GLY A 225 -6.32 15.66 13.09
N PRO A 226 -5.62 16.51 13.88
CA PRO A 226 -4.18 16.37 13.99
C PRO A 226 -3.82 14.93 14.42
N PRO A 227 -2.66 14.39 14.03
CA PRO A 227 -2.17 13.11 14.54
C PRO A 227 -2.19 13.19 16.07
N THR A 228 -3.10 12.46 16.69
CA THR A 228 -3.30 12.47 18.14
C THR A 228 -3.46 11.03 18.57
N GLY A 229 -2.40 10.25 18.33
CA GLY A 229 -2.19 9.02 19.05
C GLY A 229 -2.05 9.38 20.52
N ASP A 230 -3.06 9.09 21.32
CA ASP A 230 -2.86 9.03 22.76
C ASP A 230 -3.64 7.85 23.32
N MET A 231 -2.91 6.77 23.55
CA MET A 231 -3.05 5.94 24.74
C MET A 231 -1.63 5.63 25.20
N ASN A 232 -1.08 6.57 25.99
CA ASN A 232 0.18 6.56 26.74
C ASN A 232 1.42 7.18 26.06
N LYS A 233 1.49 8.51 26.15
CA LYS A 233 2.69 9.37 26.30
C LYS A 233 3.80 9.18 25.26
N SER A 234 3.93 10.17 24.37
CA SER A 234 5.16 10.97 24.25
C SER A 234 4.93 12.24 23.44
N THR A 235 4.61 13.33 24.12
CA THR A 235 4.80 14.69 23.61
C THR A 235 6.29 15.02 23.43
N THR A 236 6.59 15.90 22.45
CA THR A 236 7.81 16.73 22.26
C THR A 236 8.85 16.31 21.21
N ASP A 237 8.52 16.46 19.90
CA ASP A 237 9.39 16.96 18.81
C ASP A 237 8.52 17.02 17.51
N PRO A 238 8.66 17.97 16.56
CA PRO A 238 8.13 17.80 15.20
C PRO A 238 8.92 16.69 14.47
N LYS A 239 8.77 15.45 14.94
CA LYS A 239 9.39 14.26 14.38
C LYS A 239 8.75 14.00 13.02
N ARG A 240 9.58 13.83 11.99
CA ARG A 240 9.09 13.44 10.66
C ARG A 240 8.56 12.01 10.75
N GLN A 241 7.33 11.78 10.30
CA GLN A 241 6.70 10.45 10.30
C GLN A 241 7.62 9.38 9.70
N GLY A 242 7.63 8.17 10.25
CA GLY A 242 8.51 7.07 9.83
C GLY A 242 8.33 6.62 8.37
N HIS A 243 7.25 7.05 7.72
CA HIS A 243 6.97 6.81 6.30
C HIS A 243 7.27 8.00 5.38
N PHE A 244 7.59 9.19 5.92
CA PHE A 244 7.88 10.39 5.14
C PHE A 244 9.17 10.24 4.33
N GLY A 245 9.08 10.38 3.00
CA GLY A 245 10.23 10.21 2.11
C GLY A 245 10.77 8.77 2.11
N PHE A 246 9.91 7.79 2.43
CA PHE A 246 10.29 6.38 2.54
C PHE A 246 11.07 5.88 1.32
N ARG A 247 10.66 6.27 0.10
CA ARG A 247 11.34 5.91 -1.15
C ARG A 247 12.83 6.24 -1.12
N ASP A 248 13.18 7.47 -0.76
CA ASP A 248 14.57 7.93 -0.82
C ASP A 248 15.39 7.27 0.30
N ARG A 249 14.79 7.07 1.48
CA ARG A 249 15.41 6.34 2.60
C ARG A 249 15.63 4.86 2.25
N TYR A 250 14.68 4.22 1.60
CA TYR A 250 14.78 2.83 1.14
C TYR A 250 15.98 2.63 0.20
N PHE A 251 16.17 3.52 -0.77
CA PHE A 251 17.33 3.45 -1.65
C PHE A 251 18.64 3.78 -0.92
N ALA A 252 18.60 4.66 0.09
CA ALA A 252 19.76 4.93 0.94
C ALA A 252 20.19 3.68 1.74
N PHE A 253 19.25 2.91 2.30
CA PHE A 253 19.53 1.64 2.96
C PHE A 253 20.26 0.67 2.03
N SER A 254 19.74 0.49 0.81
CA SER A 254 20.39 -0.39 -0.18
C SER A 254 21.81 0.07 -0.54
N THR A 255 22.06 1.38 -0.56
CA THR A 255 23.37 1.95 -0.88
C THR A 255 24.37 1.69 0.24
N VAL A 256 23.96 1.90 1.49
CA VAL A 256 24.77 1.62 2.69
C VAL A 256 25.07 0.12 2.79
N GLU A 257 24.06 -0.72 2.60
CA GLU A 257 24.21 -2.18 2.65
C GLU A 257 25.14 -2.68 1.53
N ASN A 258 24.99 -2.18 0.31
CA ASN A 258 25.87 -2.50 -0.81
C ASN A 258 27.30 -2.01 -0.57
N ALA A 259 27.49 -0.83 0.03
CA ALA A 259 28.82 -0.31 0.37
C ALA A 259 29.50 -1.16 1.45
N LYS A 260 28.76 -1.54 2.51
CA LYS A 260 29.22 -2.43 3.57
C LYS A 260 29.59 -3.80 2.99
N ARG A 261 28.73 -4.38 2.16
CA ARG A 261 28.97 -5.68 1.51
C ARG A 261 30.17 -5.64 0.56
N LYS A 262 30.36 -4.54 -0.18
CA LYS A 262 31.54 -4.33 -1.03
C LYS A 262 32.83 -4.22 -0.20
N LYS A 263 32.78 -3.57 0.98
CA LYS A 263 33.91 -3.50 1.91
C LYS A 263 34.26 -4.88 2.46
N GLU A 264 33.27 -5.64 2.94
CA GLU A 264 33.46 -6.99 3.49
C GLU A 264 33.99 -7.97 2.42
N LEU A 265 33.47 -7.91 1.18
CA LEU A 265 34.00 -8.70 0.05
C LEU A 265 35.45 -8.35 -0.28
N LYS A 266 35.81 -7.06 -0.21
CA LYS A 266 37.20 -6.61 -0.44
C LYS A 266 38.13 -7.11 0.67
N GLU A 267 37.69 -7.05 1.93
CA GLU A 267 38.45 -7.60 3.07
C GLU A 267 38.60 -9.13 2.98
N ALA A 268 37.54 -9.84 2.57
CA ALA A 268 37.59 -11.28 2.35
C ALA A 268 38.57 -11.66 1.23
N TYR A 269 38.56 -10.89 0.13
CA TYR A 269 39.53 -11.06 -0.96
C TYR A 269 40.95 -10.75 -0.52
N GLN A 270 41.17 -9.74 0.33
CA GLN A 270 42.50 -9.44 0.87
C GLN A 270 43.02 -10.54 1.80
N LYS A 271 42.14 -11.22 2.55
CA LYS A 271 42.53 -12.30 3.48
C LYS A 271 42.82 -13.63 2.79
N GLY A 272 42.15 -13.95 1.70
CA GLY A 272 42.24 -15.29 1.09
C GLY A 272 41.98 -15.35 -0.41
N GLY A 273 42.07 -14.22 -1.12
CA GLY A 273 41.81 -14.15 -2.55
C GLY A 273 40.41 -14.65 -2.92
N PRO A 274 40.26 -15.34 -4.07
CA PRO A 274 38.99 -15.93 -4.49
C PRO A 274 38.38 -16.91 -3.49
N GLU A 275 39.20 -17.69 -2.78
CA GLU A 275 38.73 -18.66 -1.79
C GLU A 275 38.18 -17.98 -0.52
N GLY A 276 38.80 -16.87 -0.10
CA GLY A 276 38.31 -16.03 0.99
C GLY A 276 36.93 -15.43 0.69
N VAL A 277 36.70 -15.00 -0.55
CA VAL A 277 35.38 -14.54 -1.02
C VAL A 277 34.35 -15.67 -1.00
N ALA A 278 34.72 -16.86 -1.50
CA ALA A 278 33.84 -18.03 -1.50
C ALA A 278 33.46 -18.47 -0.07
N ALA A 279 34.41 -18.43 0.87
CA ALA A 279 34.16 -18.73 2.28
C ALA A 279 33.21 -17.70 2.91
N TYR A 280 33.41 -16.41 2.64
CA TYR A 280 32.50 -15.36 3.11
C TYR A 280 31.08 -15.54 2.55
N MET A 281 30.93 -15.85 1.26
CA MET A 281 29.62 -16.10 0.65
C MET A 281 28.90 -17.32 1.26
N ARG A 282 29.63 -18.42 1.52
CA ARG A 282 29.07 -19.58 2.27
C ARG A 282 28.60 -19.20 3.67
N SER A 283 29.37 -18.38 4.40
CA SER A 283 29.00 -17.92 5.74
C SER A 283 27.73 -17.07 5.75
N LEU A 284 27.50 -16.28 4.68
CA LEU A 284 26.27 -15.50 4.52
C LEU A 284 25.05 -16.41 4.26
N GLU A 285 25.22 -17.45 3.46
CA GLU A 285 24.16 -18.44 3.20
C GLU A 285 23.80 -19.23 4.46
N GLU A 286 24.80 -19.64 5.25
CA GLU A 286 24.58 -20.31 6.53
C GLU A 286 23.85 -19.41 7.53
N LYS A 287 24.27 -18.13 7.66
CA LYS A 287 23.55 -17.15 8.50
C LYS A 287 22.11 -16.97 8.07
N LYS A 288 21.84 -16.90 6.76
CA LYS A 288 20.46 -16.79 6.26
C LYS A 288 19.61 -18.01 6.62
N LYS A 289 20.15 -19.22 6.45
CA LYS A 289 19.47 -20.45 6.85
C LYS A 289 19.18 -20.48 8.35
N LEU A 290 20.14 -20.05 9.17
CA LEU A 290 19.98 -20.01 10.63
C LEU A 290 18.90 -19.01 11.06
N LEU A 291 18.88 -17.83 10.44
CA LEU A 291 17.87 -16.80 10.71
C LEU A 291 16.47 -17.27 10.31
N GLN A 292 16.36 -17.95 9.17
CA GLN A 292 15.10 -18.51 8.68
C GLN A 292 14.59 -19.62 9.60
N GLN A 293 15.47 -20.50 10.09
CA GLN A 293 15.12 -21.51 11.09
C GLN A 293 14.69 -20.91 12.42
N GLN A 294 15.31 -19.81 12.87
CA GLN A 294 14.89 -19.11 14.08
C GLN A 294 13.51 -18.48 13.93
N GLN A 295 13.22 -17.87 12.77
CA GLN A 295 11.90 -17.32 12.47
C GLN A 295 10.83 -18.41 12.44
N GLU A 296 11.11 -19.55 11.80
CA GLU A 296 10.20 -20.71 11.77
C GLU A 296 9.96 -21.29 13.17
N GLN A 297 10.97 -21.29 14.05
CA GLN A 297 10.84 -21.76 15.44
C GLN A 297 10.05 -20.79 16.33
N GLU A 298 10.24 -19.48 16.17
CA GLU A 298 9.45 -18.46 16.87
C GLU A 298 7.97 -18.51 16.45
N GLU A 299 7.70 -18.73 15.15
CA GLU A 299 6.33 -18.91 14.63
C GLU A 299 5.67 -20.19 15.17
N GLN A 300 6.40 -21.30 15.27
CA GLN A 300 5.89 -22.55 15.87
C GLN A 300 5.68 -22.44 17.39
N GLY A 301 6.51 -21.68 18.09
CA GLY A 301 6.35 -21.41 19.52
C GLY A 301 5.06 -20.65 19.85
N LEU A 302 4.68 -19.68 19.01
CA LEU A 302 3.43 -18.94 19.15
C LEU A 302 2.17 -19.77 18.89
N GLN A 303 2.26 -20.86 18.11
CA GLN A 303 1.12 -21.77 17.85
C GLN A 303 0.86 -22.78 18.98
N SER A 304 1.76 -22.85 19.98
CA SER A 304 1.67 -23.78 21.11
C SER A 304 1.09 -23.18 22.40
N LEU A 305 0.67 -21.91 22.35
CA LEU A 305 -0.06 -21.18 23.39
C LEU A 305 -1.51 -20.91 22.95
#